data_AF-A0A182X602-F1
#
_entry.id   AF-A0A182X602-F1
#
_cell.length_a   1.000
_cell.length_b   1.000
_cell.length_c   1.000
_cell.angle_alpha   90.00
_cell.angle_beta   90.00
_cell.angle_gamma   90.00
#
_symmetry.space_group_name_H-M   'P 1'
#
loop_
_entity.id
_entity.type
_entity.pdbx_description
1 polymer ?
#
loop_
_entity_poly.entity_id
_entity_poly.type
_entity_poly.pdbx_seq_one_letter_code
_entity_poly.pdbx_strand_id
1 'polypeptide(L)'
;VPGKRNEIYYNCCPEPYIDITFAIIIRRRTLYYFFNLIVPCVLIASMALLGFTLPPDSGEKLSLGTYFNCIMFMVASSVVSTILILNYHHRNADTHEMSD
;
A
#
# COMPACT_ATOMS: atom_id res chain seq x y z
N VAL A 1 -14.23 -15.77 9.81
CA VAL A 1 -12.82 -16.22 9.95
C VAL A 1 -12.81 -17.63 10.55
N PRO A 2 -12.13 -18.63 9.96
CA PRO A 2 -12.10 -19.98 10.54
C PRO A 2 -11.23 -19.95 11.82
N GLY A 3 -11.87 -20.01 12.98
CA GLY A 3 -11.20 -20.16 14.27
C GLY A 3 -10.87 -21.63 14.51
N LYS A 4 -9.59 -21.96 14.68
CA LYS A 4 -9.19 -23.31 15.08
C LYS A 4 -9.11 -23.36 16.60
N ARG A 5 -9.99 -24.14 17.23
CA ARG A 5 -9.88 -24.46 18.66
C ARG A 5 -8.67 -25.37 18.85
N ASN A 6 -7.83 -25.02 19.82
CA ASN A 6 -6.61 -25.72 20.13
C ASN A 6 -6.56 -25.94 21.65
N GLU A 7 -6.00 -27.08 22.06
CA GLU A 7 -5.89 -27.50 23.45
C GLU A 7 -4.42 -27.81 23.75
N ILE A 8 -3.78 -26.97 24.56
CA ILE A 8 -2.33 -26.98 24.78
C ILE A 8 -2.04 -27.34 26.23
N TYR A 9 -1.17 -28.32 26.43
CA TYR A 9 -0.55 -28.61 27.73
C TYR A 9 0.78 -27.86 27.82
N TYR A 10 0.92 -27.01 28.84
CA TYR A 10 2.18 -26.32 29.12
C TYR A 10 3.01 -27.14 30.11
N ASN A 11 4.34 -27.11 29.96
CA ASN A 11 5.27 -27.85 30.83
C ASN A 11 5.17 -27.50 32.32
N CYS A 12 4.50 -26.40 32.68
CA CYS A 12 4.33 -25.94 34.04
C CYS A 12 3.12 -26.54 34.78
N CYS A 13 2.09 -27.04 34.08
CA CYS A 13 0.83 -27.46 34.70
C CYS A 13 0.25 -28.73 34.05
N PRO A 14 -0.38 -29.62 34.85
CA PRO A 14 -1.06 -30.82 34.36
C PRO A 14 -2.48 -30.57 33.84
N GLU A 15 -2.96 -29.32 33.76
CA GLU A 15 -4.26 -28.99 33.18
C GLU A 15 -4.15 -28.45 31.73
N PRO A 16 -5.05 -28.85 30.81
CA PRO A 16 -5.09 -28.35 29.44
C PRO A 16 -5.68 -26.94 29.37
N TYR A 17 -5.02 -26.04 28.64
CA TYR A 17 -5.52 -24.70 28.33
C TYR A 17 -6.09 -24.64 26.91
N ILE A 18 -7.27 -24.03 26.76
CA ILE A 18 -8.02 -23.98 25.51
C ILE A 18 -7.83 -22.60 24.87
N ASP A 19 -7.36 -22.54 23.64
CA ASP A 19 -7.16 -21.31 22.88
C ASP A 19 -7.89 -21.35 21.53
N ILE A 20 -8.32 -20.18 21.06
CA ILE A 20 -8.94 -20.01 19.73
C ILE A 20 -7.97 -19.20 18.88
N THR A 21 -7.32 -19.87 17.94
CA THR A 21 -6.39 -19.21 17.02
C THR A 21 -7.12 -18.80 15.74
N PHE A 22 -7.11 -17.51 15.44
CA PHE A 22 -7.63 -16.95 14.19
C PHE A 22 -6.47 -16.60 13.25
N ALA A 23 -6.47 -17.19 12.05
CA ALA A 23 -5.49 -16.86 11.02
C ALA A 23 -6.06 -15.78 10.07
N ILE A 24 -5.49 -14.57 10.13
CA ILE A 24 -5.86 -13.48 9.22
C ILE A 24 -4.88 -13.49 8.03
N ILE A 25 -5.37 -13.92 6.87
CA ILE A 25 -4.55 -14.01 5.65
C ILE A 25 -4.74 -12.71 4.84
N ILE A 26 -3.80 -11.77 4.98
CA ILE A 26 -3.84 -10.48 4.27
C ILE A 26 -3.13 -10.60 2.92
N ARG A 27 -3.86 -10.47 1.81
CA ARG A 27 -3.28 -10.46 0.45
C ARG A 27 -2.96 -9.03 -0.01
N ARG A 28 -1.69 -8.74 -0.26
CA ARG A 28 -1.23 -7.43 -0.78
C ARG A 28 -1.64 -7.29 -2.25
N ARG A 29 -2.42 -6.25 -2.60
CA ARG A 29 -2.72 -5.87 -4.01
C ARG A 29 -1.71 -4.81 -4.48
N THR A 30 -0.58 -5.26 -5.04
CA THR A 30 0.56 -4.38 -5.39
C THR A 30 0.47 -3.73 -6.76
N LEU A 31 -0.36 -4.27 -7.68
CA LEU A 31 -0.40 -3.82 -9.09
C LEU A 31 -0.73 -2.33 -9.23
N TYR A 32 -1.68 -1.83 -8.45
CA TYR A 32 -2.09 -0.43 -8.52
C TYR A 32 -0.98 0.54 -8.07
N TYR A 33 -0.27 0.20 -6.99
CA TYR A 33 0.87 0.96 -6.52
C TYR A 33 2.05 0.86 -7.48
N PHE A 34 2.26 -0.30 -8.09
CA PHE A 34 3.32 -0.52 -9.06
C PHE A 34 3.17 0.38 -10.28
N PHE A 35 1.99 0.44 -10.91
CA PHE A 35 1.76 1.32 -12.06
C PHE A 35 1.87 2.81 -11.71
N ASN A 36 1.32 3.24 -10.57
CA ASN A 36 1.43 4.64 -10.13
C ASN A 36 2.84 5.06 -9.70
N LEU A 37 3.74 4.12 -9.38
CA LEU A 37 5.12 4.42 -8.98
C LEU A 37 6.13 4.27 -10.13
N ILE A 38 5.93 3.30 -11.04
CA ILE A 38 6.86 3.04 -12.15
C ILE A 38 6.69 4.02 -13.29
N VAL A 39 5.46 4.37 -13.67
CA VAL A 39 5.21 5.36 -14.72
C VAL A 39 5.94 6.68 -14.44
N PRO A 40 5.83 7.31 -13.25
CA PRO A 40 6.55 8.54 -13.00
C PRO A 40 8.06 8.35 -12.88
N CYS A 41 8.54 7.20 -12.38
CA CYS A 41 9.98 6.93 -12.31
C CYS A 41 10.62 6.87 -13.70
N VAL A 42 9.95 6.22 -14.67
CA VAL A 42 10.42 6.14 -16.06
C VAL A 42 10.35 7.52 -16.74
N LEU A 43 9.32 8.32 -16.47
CA LEU A 43 9.20 9.68 -17.00
C LEU A 43 10.31 10.61 -16.47
N ILE A 44 10.66 10.51 -15.18
CA ILE A 44 11.76 11.29 -14.59
C ILE A 44 13.11 10.85 -15.19
N ALA A 45 13.33 9.54 -15.34
CA ALA A 45 14.55 9.01 -15.93
C ALA A 45 14.72 9.43 -17.40
N SER A 46 13.66 9.43 -18.20
CA SER A 46 13.71 9.86 -19.60
C SER A 46 13.95 11.36 -19.73
N MET A 47 13.33 12.18 -18.87
CA MET A 47 13.58 13.63 -18.81
C MET A 47 15.01 13.95 -18.38
N ALA A 48 15.58 13.19 -17.45
CA ALA A 48 16.98 13.33 -17.05
C ALA A 48 17.92 13.02 -18.23
N LEU A 49 17.69 11.93 -18.96
CA LEU A 49 18.48 11.53 -20.14
C LEU A 49 18.39 12.55 -21.29
N LEU A 50 17.17 12.98 -21.64
CA LEU A 50 16.96 14.06 -22.62
C LEU A 50 17.63 15.37 -22.19
N GLY A 51 17.74 15.54 -20.87
CA GLY A 51 18.46 16.63 -20.26
C GLY A 51 19.97 16.61 -20.50
N PHE A 52 20.60 15.46 -20.56
CA PHE A 52 22.03 15.37 -20.87
C PHE A 52 22.31 15.57 -22.37
N THR A 53 21.29 15.41 -23.23
CA THR A 53 21.43 15.58 -24.69
C THR A 53 21.19 17.01 -25.22
N LEU A 54 20.59 17.92 -24.43
CA LEU A 54 20.38 19.33 -24.81
C LEU A 54 21.24 20.28 -23.96
N PRO A 55 21.85 21.33 -24.55
CA PRO A 55 22.70 22.28 -23.83
C PRO A 55 21.94 22.96 -22.68
N PRO A 56 22.60 23.20 -21.52
CA PRO A 56 21.98 23.51 -20.23
C PRO A 56 21.47 24.96 -20.08
N ASP A 57 21.39 25.75 -21.14
CA ASP A 57 21.07 27.19 -21.07
C ASP A 57 19.60 27.53 -20.82
N SER A 58 18.73 26.51 -20.81
CA SER A 58 17.30 26.67 -20.64
C SER A 58 16.86 26.26 -19.22
N GLY A 59 16.73 27.25 -18.33
CA GLY A 59 16.27 27.10 -16.94
C GLY A 59 14.87 26.48 -16.78
N GLU A 60 14.12 26.35 -17.87
CA GLU A 60 12.83 25.64 -17.93
C GLU A 60 12.91 24.13 -17.61
N LYS A 61 14.09 23.50 -17.72
CA LYS A 61 14.24 22.06 -17.49
C LYS A 61 14.10 21.65 -16.02
N LEU A 62 14.56 22.52 -15.10
CA LEU A 62 14.39 22.32 -13.65
C LEU A 62 12.93 22.57 -13.23
N SER A 63 12.28 23.54 -13.88
CA SER A 63 10.87 23.85 -13.65
C SER A 63 9.97 22.68 -14.06
N LEU A 64 10.21 22.08 -15.24
CA LEU A 64 9.49 20.90 -15.73
C LEU A 64 9.61 19.71 -14.76
N GLY A 65 10.81 19.41 -14.28
CA GLY A 65 11.03 18.34 -13.28
C GLY A 65 10.30 18.60 -11.96
N THR A 66 10.20 19.86 -11.55
CA THR A 66 9.45 20.26 -10.35
C THR A 66 7.94 20.09 -10.56
N TYR A 67 7.40 20.48 -11.72
CA TYR A 67 5.99 20.27 -12.06
C TYR A 67 5.60 18.78 -12.04
N PHE A 68 6.42 17.91 -12.64
CA PHE A 68 6.15 16.47 -12.62
C PHE A 68 6.20 15.88 -11.21
N ASN A 69 7.12 16.32 -10.36
CA ASN A 69 7.17 15.91 -8.95
C ASN A 69 5.91 16.37 -8.18
N CYS A 70 5.48 17.61 -8.37
CA CYS A 70 4.25 18.13 -7.75
C CYS A 70 3.00 17.34 -8.19
N ILE A 71 2.88 17.03 -9.49
CA ILE A 71 1.79 16.22 -10.03
C ILE A 71 1.82 14.80 -9.44
N MET A 72 3.01 14.20 -9.33
CA MET A 72 3.16 12.86 -8.74
C MET A 72 2.72 12.83 -7.27
N PHE A 73 3.06 13.86 -6.49
CA PHE A 73 2.62 13.98 -5.09
C PHE A 73 1.09 14.17 -4.98
N MET A 74 0.52 14.98 -5.86
CA MET A 74 -0.92 15.23 -5.92
C MET A 74 -1.70 13.95 -6.30
N VAL A 75 -1.22 13.20 -7.28
CA VAL A 75 -1.82 11.92 -7.68
C VAL A 75 -1.67 10.89 -6.56
N ALA A 76 -0.49 10.78 -5.94
CA ALA A 76 -0.26 9.83 -4.84
C ALA A 76 -1.20 10.08 -3.64
N SER A 77 -1.40 11.33 -3.25
CA SER A 77 -2.32 11.68 -2.14
C SER A 77 -3.79 11.39 -2.49
N SER A 78 -4.21 11.69 -3.73
CA SER A 78 -5.54 11.35 -4.24
C SER A 78 -5.79 9.83 -4.23
N VAL A 79 -4.82 9.06 -4.70
CA VAL A 79 -4.82 7.60 -4.66
C VAL A 79 -4.98 7.06 -3.25
N VAL A 80 -4.15 7.52 -2.31
CA VAL A 80 -4.17 7.05 -0.93
C VAL A 80 -5.51 7.37 -0.28
N SER A 81 -6.05 8.56 -0.53
CA SER A 81 -7.37 8.96 -0.05
C SER A 81 -8.47 8.07 -0.63
N THR A 82 -8.40 7.75 -1.93
CA THR A 82 -9.37 6.85 -2.59
C THR A 82 -9.29 5.44 -2.00
N ILE A 83 -8.09 4.92 -1.77
CA ILE A 83 -7.88 3.61 -1.13
C ILE A 83 -8.38 3.62 0.31
N LEU A 84 -8.14 4.70 1.07
CA LEU A 84 -8.66 4.86 2.43
C LEU A 84 -10.18 4.94 2.43
N ILE A 85 -10.81 5.64 1.48
CA ILE A 85 -12.26 5.71 1.34
C ILE A 85 -12.81 4.32 0.98
N LEU A 86 -12.21 3.63 0.00
CA LEU A 86 -12.61 2.29 -0.39
C LEU A 86 -12.42 1.29 0.76
N ASN A 87 -11.32 1.42 1.51
CA ASN A 87 -11.06 0.64 2.70
C ASN A 87 -12.06 0.97 3.79
N TYR A 88 -12.35 2.24 4.08
CA TYR A 88 -13.34 2.65 5.09
C TYR A 88 -14.74 2.14 4.74
N HIS A 89 -15.13 2.28 3.47
CA HIS A 89 -16.43 1.83 2.97
C HIS A 89 -16.58 0.31 2.95
N HIS A 90 -15.53 -0.44 2.56
CA HIS A 90 -15.57 -1.90 2.55
C HIS A 90 -15.29 -2.53 3.93
N ARG A 91 -14.48 -1.87 4.77
CA ARG A 91 -14.18 -2.29 6.15
C ARG A 91 -15.38 -2.12 7.08
N ASN A 92 -16.34 -1.25 6.75
CA ASN A 92 -17.64 -1.20 7.42
C ASN A 92 -18.49 -2.47 7.16
N ALA A 93 -18.22 -3.24 6.10
CA ALA A 93 -18.95 -4.48 5.79
C ALA A 93 -18.29 -5.74 6.38
N ASP A 94 -16.96 -5.73 6.59
CA ASP A 94 -16.21 -6.91 7.06
C ASP A 94 -16.09 -7.02 8.60
N THR A 95 -16.71 -6.12 9.38
CA THR A 95 -16.69 -6.13 10.86
C THR A 95 -17.98 -6.62 11.52
N HIS A 96 -18.97 -7.13 10.77
CA HIS A 96 -20.18 -7.69 11.36
C HIS A 96 -20.14 -9.23 11.50
N GLU A 97 -20.18 -9.63 12.78
CA GLU A 97 -20.67 -10.88 13.38
C GLU A 97 -19.69 -12.07 13.50
N MET A 98 -19.66 -12.81 14.62
CA MET A 98 -20.68 -13.02 15.66
C MET A 98 -20.01 -13.23 17.04
N SER A 99 -20.58 -12.64 18.09
CA SER A 99 -20.37 -13.09 19.47
C SER A 99 -21.06 -14.45 19.64
N ASP A 100 -20.32 -15.41 20.18
CA ASP A 100 -20.84 -16.51 20.99
C ASP A 100 -19.95 -16.62 22.24
#